data_AF-A0A838P4H6-F1
#
_entry.id   AF-A0A838P4H6-F1
#
_cell.length_a   1.000
_cell.length_b   1.000
_cell.length_c   1.000
_cell.angle_alpha   90.00
_cell.angle_beta   90.00
_cell.angle_gamma   90.00
#
_symmetry.space_group_name_H-M   'P 1'
#
loop_
_entity.id
_entity.type
_entity.pdbx_description
1 polymer ?
#
loop_
_entity_poly.entity_id
_entity_poly.type
_entity_poly.pdbx_seq_one_letter_code
_entity_poly.pdbx_strand_id
1 'polypeptide(L)'
;MPKATATSASSWCSKGAVEIVEHSSGAPLPVTVHRPGEFTGDVDMLTGRSALVTARATEDGRLLQLSTEELRRNAILFTWIDLDSDEQADALLRQFGIRASATPILIGRDGRWVSNPSIAEFARCVGLETTLEADRVYDLIVVGAGPAGLAASVYGASEGLDVLTTDALAAGGQAGTNSRIENYLGFPAGISGAELARPL
;
A
#
# COMPACT_ATOMS: atom_id res chain seq x y z
N MET A 1 -10.94 28.13 -5.13
CA MET A 1 -9.65 27.44 -4.98
C MET A 1 -9.82 26.34 -3.95
N PRO A 2 -9.72 25.06 -4.31
CA PRO A 2 -9.81 23.97 -3.33
C PRO A 2 -8.51 23.96 -2.51
N LYS A 3 -8.62 24.16 -1.19
CA LYS A 3 -7.52 23.90 -0.26
C LYS A 3 -7.32 22.39 -0.22
N ALA A 4 -6.17 21.91 -0.66
CA ALA A 4 -5.77 20.53 -0.47
C ALA A 4 -5.63 20.29 1.04
N THR A 5 -6.56 19.51 1.62
CA THR A 5 -6.51 19.08 3.00
C THR A 5 -5.40 18.04 3.11
N ALA A 6 -4.32 18.36 3.81
CA ALA A 6 -3.24 17.43 4.11
C ALA A 6 -3.82 16.26 4.92
N THR A 7 -4.02 15.12 4.25
CA THR A 7 -4.48 13.87 4.85
C THR A 7 -3.23 13.01 5.01
N SER A 8 -3.00 12.45 6.20
CA SER A 8 -1.81 11.67 6.56
C SER A 8 -1.70 10.36 5.78
N ALA A 9 -1.26 10.41 4.52
CA ALA A 9 -1.07 9.24 3.69
C ALA A 9 -0.05 9.47 2.59
N SER A 10 0.65 8.39 2.25
CA SER A 10 1.55 8.35 1.12
C SER A 10 0.76 8.25 -0.18
N SER A 11 1.16 8.98 -1.22
CA SER A 11 0.40 9.08 -2.48
C SER A 11 1.31 8.91 -3.69
N TRP A 12 0.87 8.18 -4.71
CA TRP A 12 1.53 8.12 -6.02
C TRP A 12 0.73 8.88 -7.06
N CYS A 13 1.40 9.65 -7.91
CA CYS A 13 0.74 10.29 -9.03
C CYS A 13 0.44 9.26 -10.12
N SER A 14 -0.83 9.10 -10.49
CA SER A 14 -1.25 8.22 -11.60
C SER A 14 -1.59 9.01 -12.88
N LYS A 15 -1.83 10.32 -12.76
CA LYS A 15 -2.05 11.27 -13.86
C LYS A 15 -1.82 12.71 -13.36
N GLY A 16 -1.32 13.60 -14.21
CA GLY A 16 -1.08 15.02 -13.90
C GLY A 16 0.32 15.26 -13.31
N ALA A 17 0.51 16.41 -12.67
CA ALA A 17 1.77 16.77 -12.01
C ALA A 17 1.50 17.41 -10.65
N VAL A 18 2.35 17.07 -9.67
CA VAL A 18 2.27 17.60 -8.32
C VAL A 18 3.62 18.18 -7.92
N GLU A 19 3.64 19.47 -7.61
CA GLU A 19 4.82 20.18 -7.14
C GLU A 19 4.89 20.13 -5.61
N ILE A 20 6.03 19.71 -5.07
CA ILE A 20 6.34 19.77 -3.65
C ILE A 20 7.00 21.10 -3.34
N VAL A 21 6.48 21.75 -2.31
CA VAL A 21 6.81 23.12 -1.95
C VAL A 21 7.16 23.18 -0.47
N GLU A 22 8.35 23.67 -0.16
CA GLU A 22 8.78 23.95 1.20
C GLU A 22 8.39 25.37 1.61
N HIS A 23 7.92 25.55 2.86
CA HIS A 23 7.49 26.85 3.39
C HIS A 23 8.38 27.38 4.53
N SER A 24 9.48 26.70 4.86
CA SER A 24 10.34 26.99 6.02
C SER A 24 10.99 28.38 5.99
N SER A 25 11.17 28.98 4.81
CA SER A 25 11.89 30.25 4.61
C SER A 25 11.03 31.42 4.11
N GLY A 26 9.71 31.32 4.22
CA GLY A 26 8.77 32.40 3.92
C GLY A 26 8.20 32.37 2.50
N ALA A 27 9.05 32.42 1.46
CA ALA A 27 8.58 32.22 0.09
C ALA A 27 8.43 30.72 -0.22
N PRO A 28 7.35 30.29 -0.92
CA PRO A 28 7.22 28.91 -1.37
C PRO A 28 8.40 28.51 -2.26
N LEU A 29 9.25 27.58 -1.81
CA LEU A 29 10.38 27.08 -2.58
C LEU A 29 10.03 25.73 -3.23
N PRO A 30 10.05 25.62 -4.57
CA PRO A 30 9.82 24.34 -5.24
C PRO A 30 10.99 23.40 -4.96
N VAL A 31 10.68 22.25 -4.35
CA VAL A 31 11.64 21.19 -4.02
C VAL A 31 11.74 20.23 -5.19
N THR A 32 10.61 19.75 -5.70
CA THR A 32 10.53 18.81 -6.82
C THR A 32 9.14 18.81 -7.46
N VAL A 33 9.02 18.23 -8.66
CA VAL A 33 7.74 18.01 -9.34
C VAL A 33 7.59 16.52 -9.64
N HIS A 34 6.58 15.90 -9.04
CA HIS A 34 6.23 14.51 -9.27
C HIS A 34 5.28 14.36 -10.45
N ARG A 35 5.61 13.42 -11.34
CA ARG A 35 4.89 13.04 -12.56
C ARG A 35 4.21 11.69 -12.42
N PRO A 36 3.38 11.26 -13.41
CA PRO A 36 2.71 9.97 -13.34
C PRO A 36 3.72 8.82 -13.19
N GLY A 37 3.47 7.93 -12.22
CA GLY A 37 4.35 6.85 -11.81
C GLY A 37 5.25 7.18 -10.62
N GLU A 38 5.41 8.46 -10.28
CA GLU A 38 6.31 8.90 -9.21
C GLU A 38 5.61 8.99 -7.86
N PHE A 39 6.34 8.58 -6.81
CA PHE A 39 5.90 8.70 -5.43
C PHE A 39 5.91 10.17 -5.00
N THR A 40 4.80 10.65 -4.45
CA THR A 40 4.56 12.06 -4.06
C THR A 40 4.26 12.18 -2.55
N GLY A 41 4.41 11.09 -1.80
CA GLY A 41 4.14 11.07 -0.37
C GLY A 41 5.32 11.53 0.47
N ASP A 42 5.03 12.07 1.64
CA ASP A 42 6.01 12.16 2.73
C ASP A 42 5.84 10.89 3.59
N VAL A 43 6.95 10.19 3.86
CA VAL A 43 6.90 8.92 4.57
C VAL A 43 6.62 9.11 6.07
N ASP A 44 6.91 10.30 6.62
CA ASP A 44 6.50 10.68 7.98
C ASP A 44 4.97 10.65 8.14
N MET A 45 4.21 10.82 7.06
CA MET A 45 2.75 10.75 7.12
C MET A 45 2.21 9.33 7.33
N LEU A 46 2.99 8.28 6.98
CA LEU A 46 2.65 6.89 7.29
C LEU A 46 2.85 6.61 8.80
N THR A 47 3.81 7.28 9.44
CA THR A 47 4.09 7.15 10.87
C THR A 47 3.28 8.11 11.74
N GLY A 48 2.42 8.95 11.14
CA GLY A 48 1.56 9.92 11.82
C GLY A 48 2.25 11.25 12.17
N ARG A 49 3.45 11.49 11.64
CA ARG A 49 4.17 12.76 11.74
C ARG A 49 3.69 13.74 10.68
N SER A 50 3.76 15.05 10.99
CA SER A 50 3.36 16.11 10.07
C SER A 50 4.44 16.36 9.03
N ALA A 51 4.06 16.38 7.75
CA ALA A 51 4.96 16.72 6.66
C ALA A 51 5.47 18.17 6.80
N LEU A 52 6.77 18.38 6.59
CA LEU A 52 7.42 19.71 6.60
C LEU A 52 7.22 20.48 5.28
N VAL A 53 6.69 19.79 4.27
CA VAL A 53 6.45 20.31 2.92
C VAL A 53 4.98 20.18 2.56
N THR A 54 4.48 21.07 1.69
CA THR A 54 3.13 20.95 1.13
C THR A 54 3.21 20.56 -0.34
N ALA A 55 2.15 19.94 -0.85
CA ALA A 55 2.04 19.54 -2.24
C ALA A 55 0.94 20.36 -2.93
N ARG A 56 1.21 20.85 -4.14
CA ARG A 56 0.24 21.53 -5.00
C ARG A 56 0.14 20.83 -6.34
N ALA A 57 -1.09 20.49 -6.75
CA ALA A 57 -1.34 20.05 -8.11
C ALA A 57 -1.09 21.22 -9.09
N THR A 58 -0.21 21.01 -10.07
CA THR A 58 0.05 21.97 -11.15
C THR A 58 -0.79 21.67 -12.38
N GLU A 59 -1.36 20.46 -12.46
CA GLU A 59 -2.28 20.01 -13.50
C GLU A 59 -3.42 19.18 -12.87
N ASP A 60 -4.54 19.03 -13.59
CA ASP A 60 -5.59 18.08 -13.20
C ASP A 60 -5.02 16.65 -13.16
N GLY A 61 -5.15 16.01 -11.99
CA GLY A 61 -4.47 14.74 -11.74
C GLY A 61 -5.25 13.76 -10.87
N ARG A 62 -4.72 12.54 -10.77
CA ARG A 62 -5.21 11.49 -9.86
C ARG A 62 -4.06 10.97 -9.03
N LEU A 63 -4.25 10.89 -7.72
CA LEU A 63 -3.31 10.30 -6.79
C LEU A 63 -3.86 8.97 -6.27
N LEU A 64 -3.01 7.95 -6.19
CA LEU A 64 -3.29 6.70 -5.49
C LEU A 64 -2.75 6.83 -4.07
N GLN A 65 -3.65 6.85 -3.10
CA GLN A 65 -3.32 7.02 -1.68
C GLN A 65 -3.18 5.64 -1.02
N LEU A 66 -2.08 5.40 -0.31
CA LEU A 66 -1.91 4.29 0.62
C LEU A 66 -1.61 4.84 2.01
N SER A 67 -2.45 4.47 2.95
CA SER A 67 -2.33 4.70 4.37
C SER A 67 -1.71 3.48 5.07
N THR A 68 -1.14 3.67 6.25
CA THR A 68 -0.64 2.55 7.06
C THR A 68 -1.72 1.58 7.47
N GLU A 69 -2.95 2.07 7.59
CA GLU A 69 -4.10 1.23 7.87
C GLU A 69 -4.43 0.30 6.69
N GLU A 70 -4.29 0.76 5.44
CA GLU A 70 -4.47 -0.09 4.25
C GLU A 70 -3.35 -1.13 4.11
N LEU A 71 -2.10 -0.77 4.46
CA LEU A 71 -0.99 -1.73 4.50
C LEU A 71 -1.25 -2.83 5.53
N ARG A 72 -1.69 -2.45 6.74
CA ARG A 72 -2.06 -3.42 7.79
C ARG A 72 -3.24 -4.29 7.40
N ARG A 73 -4.30 -3.70 6.81
CA ARG A 73 -5.47 -4.45 6.33
C ARG A 73 -5.13 -5.50 5.29
N ASN A 74 -4.12 -5.24 4.46
CA ASN A 74 -3.64 -6.19 3.44
C ASN A 74 -2.55 -7.15 3.98
N ALA A 75 -2.34 -7.21 5.30
CA ALA A 75 -1.32 -8.03 5.95
C ALA A 75 0.10 -7.78 5.42
N ILE A 76 0.37 -6.58 4.90
CA ILE A 76 1.68 -6.18 4.40
C ILE A 76 2.54 -5.81 5.61
N LEU A 77 3.49 -6.67 5.93
CA LEU A 77 4.48 -6.41 6.96
C LEU A 77 5.59 -5.55 6.39
N PHE A 78 5.83 -4.40 7.01
CA PHE A 78 6.93 -3.50 6.66
C PHE A 78 7.55 -2.90 7.91
N THR A 79 8.83 -2.60 7.82
CA THR A 79 9.56 -1.81 8.82
C THR A 79 10.00 -0.52 8.13
N TRP A 80 9.89 0.59 8.83
CA TRP A 80 10.41 1.86 8.35
C TRP A 80 11.68 2.24 9.11
N ILE A 81 12.66 2.78 8.38
CA ILE A 81 13.97 3.13 8.90
C ILE A 81 14.25 4.56 8.46
N ASP A 82 14.26 5.45 9.44
CA ASP A 82 14.50 6.87 9.27
C ASP A 82 16.02 7.12 9.21
N LEU A 83 16.50 7.81 8.18
CA LEU A 83 17.94 8.03 8.03
C LEU A 83 18.52 8.98 9.08
N ASP A 84 17.72 9.89 9.64
CA ASP A 84 18.19 10.93 10.55
C ASP A 84 18.12 10.49 12.02
N SER A 85 17.26 9.53 12.34
CA SER A 85 16.97 9.13 13.72
C SER A 85 17.21 7.65 14.04
N ASP A 86 17.36 6.77 13.05
CA ASP A 86 17.61 5.34 13.28
C ASP A 86 19.11 5.01 13.26
N GLU A 87 19.62 4.46 14.36
CA GLU A 87 21.02 4.05 14.49
C GLU A 87 21.44 2.96 13.48
N GLN A 88 20.47 2.20 12.94
CA GLN A 88 20.74 1.11 11.99
C GLN A 88 20.79 1.60 10.54
N ALA A 89 20.35 2.83 10.25
CA ALA A 89 20.24 3.36 8.89
C ALA A 89 21.57 3.32 8.12
N ASP A 90 22.64 3.84 8.73
CA ASP A 90 23.98 3.87 8.13
C ASP A 90 24.53 2.47 7.85
N ALA A 91 24.29 1.53 8.77
CA ALA A 91 24.74 0.15 8.62
C ALA A 91 24.05 -0.54 7.44
N LEU A 92 22.74 -0.33 7.29
CA LEU A 92 21.95 -0.87 6.19
C LEU A 92 22.33 -0.23 4.84
N LEU A 93 22.48 1.09 4.78
CA LEU A 93 22.92 1.77 3.56
C LEU A 93 24.29 1.23 3.09
N ARG A 94 25.23 1.03 4.01
CA ARG A 94 26.53 0.42 3.69
C ARG A 94 26.41 -1.03 3.26
N GLN A 95 25.59 -1.83 3.94
CA GLN A 95 25.37 -3.23 3.62
C GLN A 95 24.86 -3.42 2.20
N PHE A 96 23.92 -2.58 1.76
CA PHE A 96 23.34 -2.64 0.42
C PHE A 96 24.08 -1.77 -0.61
N GLY A 97 25.12 -1.04 -0.20
CA GLY A 97 25.89 -0.14 -1.07
C GLY A 97 25.10 1.06 -1.59
N ILE A 98 24.10 1.52 -0.83
CA ILE A 98 23.17 2.56 -1.26
C ILE A 98 23.60 3.92 -0.70
N ARG A 99 23.44 4.98 -1.50
CA ARG A 99 23.67 6.35 -1.06
C ARG A 99 22.41 6.89 -0.40
N ALA A 100 22.55 7.67 0.68
CA ALA A 100 21.44 8.37 1.32
C ALA A 100 20.65 9.26 0.34
N SER A 101 21.30 9.79 -0.70
CA SER A 101 20.64 10.60 -1.74
C SER A 101 19.74 9.81 -2.70
N ALA A 102 19.68 8.48 -2.59
CA ALA A 102 18.82 7.62 -3.40
C ALA A 102 17.47 7.31 -2.73
N THR A 103 17.18 7.95 -1.58
CA THR A 103 15.90 7.80 -0.89
C THR A 103 14.72 8.43 -1.64
N PRO A 104 13.49 7.93 -1.43
CA PRO A 104 13.13 6.78 -0.59
C PRO A 104 13.54 5.45 -1.22
N ILE A 105 13.99 4.49 -0.39
CA ILE A 105 14.41 3.16 -0.83
C ILE A 105 13.43 2.13 -0.30
N LEU A 106 13.00 1.23 -1.17
CA LEU A 106 12.28 0.02 -0.79
C LEU A 106 13.23 -1.16 -0.82
N ILE A 107 13.31 -1.92 0.27
CA ILE A 107 14.11 -3.15 0.36
C ILE A 107 13.15 -4.33 0.51
N GLY A 108 13.18 -5.23 -0.46
CA GLY A 108 12.37 -6.44 -0.49
C GLY A 108 12.90 -7.53 0.44
N ARG A 109 12.04 -8.49 0.75
CA ARG A 109 12.40 -9.65 1.58
C ARG A 109 13.48 -10.53 0.95
N ASP A 110 13.64 -10.46 -0.37
CA ASP A 110 14.68 -11.13 -1.14
C ASP A 110 16.02 -10.38 -1.15
N GLY A 111 16.10 -9.23 -0.46
CA GLY A 111 17.29 -8.38 -0.41
C GLY A 111 17.48 -7.49 -1.65
N ARG A 112 16.56 -7.53 -2.63
CA ARG A 112 16.56 -6.56 -3.72
C ARG A 112 16.08 -5.21 -3.21
N TRP A 113 16.55 -4.13 -3.82
CA TRP A 113 16.11 -2.79 -3.45
C TRP A 113 15.85 -1.93 -4.68
N VAL A 114 14.96 -0.95 -4.52
CA VAL A 114 14.57 0.03 -5.54
C VAL A 114 14.60 1.42 -4.93
N SER A 115 15.31 2.35 -5.56
CA SER A 115 15.24 3.79 -5.23
C SER A 115 14.06 4.44 -5.92
N ASN A 116 13.35 5.31 -5.21
CA ASN A 116 12.16 6.01 -5.69
C ASN A 116 11.18 5.09 -6.43
N PRO A 117 10.63 4.06 -5.74
CA PRO A 117 9.87 3.01 -6.38
C PRO A 117 8.58 3.54 -7.01
N SER A 118 8.32 3.10 -8.24
CA SER A 118 6.99 3.20 -8.86
C SER A 118 5.97 2.31 -8.13
N ILE A 119 4.67 2.53 -8.38
CA ILE A 119 3.59 1.70 -7.83
C ILE A 119 3.80 0.22 -8.18
N ALA A 120 4.20 -0.07 -9.42
CA ALA A 120 4.41 -1.43 -9.89
C ALA A 120 5.58 -2.10 -9.18
N GLU A 121 6.67 -1.35 -8.92
CA GLU A 121 7.81 -1.86 -8.16
C GLU A 121 7.46 -2.07 -6.69
N PHE A 122 6.69 -1.17 -6.09
CA PHE A 122 6.17 -1.35 -4.74
C PHE A 122 5.29 -2.61 -4.66
N ALA A 123 4.26 -2.70 -5.49
CA ALA A 123 3.31 -3.82 -5.52
C ALA A 123 4.02 -5.17 -5.69
N ARG A 124 5.01 -5.25 -6.59
CA ARG A 124 5.87 -6.42 -6.74
C ARG A 124 6.64 -6.76 -5.49
N CYS A 125 7.30 -5.76 -4.91
CA CYS A 125 8.15 -5.93 -3.75
C CYS A 125 7.37 -6.39 -2.51
N VAL A 126 6.12 -5.95 -2.36
CA VAL A 126 5.25 -6.35 -1.24
C VAL A 126 4.35 -7.56 -1.55
N GLY A 127 4.50 -8.18 -2.73
CA GLY A 127 3.75 -9.38 -3.10
C GLY A 127 2.26 -9.12 -3.43
N LEU A 128 1.91 -7.90 -3.82
CA LEU A 128 0.56 -7.52 -4.26
C LEU A 128 0.33 -7.70 -5.77
N GLU A 129 1.34 -8.07 -6.54
CA GLU A 129 1.17 -8.28 -7.97
C GLU A 129 0.51 -9.65 -8.25
N THR A 130 -0.63 -9.62 -8.92
CA THR A 130 -1.26 -10.81 -9.52
C THR A 130 -1.13 -10.68 -11.03
N THR A 131 -0.59 -11.71 -11.69
CA THR A 131 -0.47 -11.72 -13.16
C THR A 131 -1.72 -12.36 -13.75
N LEU A 132 -2.38 -11.66 -14.68
CA LEU A 132 -3.45 -12.22 -15.48
C LEU A 132 -2.88 -12.59 -16.85
N GLU A 133 -3.10 -13.84 -17.28
CA GLU A 133 -2.70 -14.29 -18.61
C GLU A 133 -3.71 -13.79 -19.64
N ALA A 134 -3.21 -13.23 -20.74
CA ALA A 134 -4.05 -12.83 -21.86
C ALA A 134 -4.79 -14.07 -22.41
N ASP A 135 -6.05 -13.89 -22.79
CA ASP A 135 -6.94 -14.93 -23.33
C ASP A 135 -7.27 -16.09 -22.38
N ARG A 136 -6.87 -16.03 -21.10
CA ARG A 136 -7.29 -17.00 -20.10
C ARG A 136 -8.78 -16.84 -19.78
N VAL A 137 -9.50 -17.96 -19.86
CA VAL A 137 -10.92 -18.04 -19.47
C VAL A 137 -11.00 -18.70 -18.11
N TYR A 138 -11.55 -17.98 -17.14
CA TYR A 138 -11.86 -18.51 -15.80
C TYR A 138 -13.26 -19.13 -15.81
N ASP A 139 -13.42 -20.28 -15.16
CA ASP A 139 -14.73 -20.93 -15.00
C ASP A 139 -15.64 -20.17 -14.03
N LEU A 140 -15.04 -19.44 -13.09
CA LEU A 140 -15.75 -18.62 -12.10
C LEU A 140 -14.96 -17.35 -11.77
N ILE A 141 -15.64 -16.20 -11.80
CA ILE A 141 -15.11 -14.93 -11.28
C ILE A 141 -15.94 -14.51 -10.08
N VAL A 142 -15.29 -14.30 -8.95
CA VAL A 142 -15.89 -13.84 -7.70
C VAL A 142 -15.49 -12.40 -7.43
N VAL A 143 -16.48 -11.51 -7.36
CA VAL A 143 -16.29 -10.08 -7.06
C VAL A 143 -16.63 -9.83 -5.59
N GLY A 144 -15.62 -9.46 -4.82
CA GLY A 144 -15.64 -9.27 -3.37
C GLY A 144 -14.99 -10.44 -2.63
N ALA A 145 -13.93 -10.18 -1.88
CA ALA A 145 -13.21 -11.15 -1.04
C ALA A 145 -13.69 -11.13 0.42
N GLY A 146 -14.98 -10.86 0.65
CA GLY A 146 -15.64 -11.06 1.95
C GLY A 146 -15.92 -12.54 2.24
N PRO A 147 -16.56 -12.89 3.39
CA PRO A 147 -16.83 -14.28 3.74
C PRO A 147 -17.62 -15.04 2.67
N ALA A 148 -18.61 -14.40 2.07
CA ALA A 148 -19.42 -15.01 1.01
C ALA A 148 -18.59 -15.28 -0.27
N GLY A 149 -17.76 -14.32 -0.66
CA GLY A 149 -16.93 -14.46 -1.86
C GLY A 149 -15.81 -15.48 -1.64
N LEU A 150 -15.07 -15.39 -0.53
CA LEU A 150 -14.05 -16.39 -0.20
C LEU A 150 -14.64 -17.80 -0.08
N ALA A 151 -15.84 -17.95 0.50
CA ALA A 151 -16.52 -19.24 0.53
C ALA A 151 -16.84 -19.73 -0.90
N ALA A 152 -17.43 -18.88 -1.75
CA ALA A 152 -17.69 -19.23 -3.14
C ALA A 152 -16.41 -19.64 -3.89
N SER A 153 -15.31 -18.93 -3.66
CA SER A 153 -14.02 -19.21 -4.29
C SER A 153 -13.43 -20.54 -3.84
N VAL A 154 -13.46 -20.83 -2.53
CA VAL A 154 -12.96 -22.10 -1.99
C VAL A 154 -13.78 -23.28 -2.50
N TYR A 155 -15.12 -23.17 -2.48
CA TYR A 155 -15.99 -24.25 -2.97
C TYR A 155 -15.88 -24.44 -4.49
N GLY A 156 -15.77 -23.37 -5.27
CA GLY A 156 -15.53 -23.47 -6.71
C GLY A 156 -14.21 -24.16 -7.01
N ALA A 157 -13.12 -23.74 -6.35
CA ALA A 157 -11.81 -24.34 -6.53
C ALA A 157 -11.75 -25.81 -6.07
N SER A 158 -12.47 -26.18 -5.00
CA SER A 158 -12.52 -27.57 -4.53
C SER A 158 -13.22 -28.52 -5.51
N GLU A 159 -14.12 -28.00 -6.34
CA GLU A 159 -14.76 -28.74 -7.44
C GLU A 159 -13.93 -28.68 -8.74
N GLY A 160 -12.72 -28.13 -8.68
CA GLY A 160 -11.78 -28.09 -9.80
C GLY A 160 -11.98 -26.95 -10.79
N LEU A 161 -12.78 -25.93 -10.45
CA LEU A 161 -12.96 -24.75 -11.28
C LEU A 161 -11.70 -23.85 -11.23
N ASP A 162 -11.34 -23.23 -12.37
CA ASP A 162 -10.37 -22.13 -12.38
C ASP A 162 -11.05 -20.84 -11.89
N VAL A 163 -10.78 -20.45 -10.64
CA VAL A 163 -11.47 -19.35 -9.98
C VAL A 163 -10.60 -18.11 -9.83
N LEU A 164 -11.07 -16.97 -10.33
CA LEU A 164 -10.48 -15.65 -10.05
C LEU A 164 -11.31 -14.91 -8.99
N THR A 165 -10.67 -14.45 -7.92
CA THR A 165 -11.32 -13.60 -6.91
C THR A 165 -10.72 -12.21 -6.94
N THR A 166 -11.56 -11.18 -6.96
CA THR A 166 -11.14 -9.77 -6.98
C THR A 166 -11.83 -9.00 -5.87
N ASP A 167 -11.14 -8.09 -5.20
CA ASP A 167 -11.72 -7.19 -4.19
C ASP A 167 -11.17 -5.77 -4.38
N ALA A 168 -11.93 -4.77 -3.92
CA ALA A 168 -11.55 -3.37 -4.03
C ALA A 168 -10.66 -2.88 -2.87
N LEU A 169 -10.64 -3.60 -1.74
CA LEU A 169 -10.04 -3.15 -0.49
C LEU A 169 -9.07 -4.19 0.11
N ALA A 170 -9.56 -5.38 0.46
CA ALA A 170 -8.77 -6.45 1.08
C ALA A 170 -9.59 -7.76 1.25
N ALA A 171 -8.90 -8.88 1.43
CA ALA A 171 -9.52 -10.14 1.84
C ALA A 171 -10.16 -10.05 3.24
N GLY A 172 -11.26 -10.78 3.45
CA GLY A 172 -12.07 -10.76 4.67
C GLY A 172 -13.28 -9.81 4.63
N GLY A 173 -13.32 -8.84 3.71
CA GLY A 173 -14.40 -7.87 3.58
C GLY A 173 -14.75 -7.17 4.90
N GLN A 174 -16.03 -6.88 5.14
CA GLN A 174 -16.50 -6.26 6.40
C GLN A 174 -16.29 -7.14 7.64
N ALA A 175 -16.18 -8.47 7.46
CA ALA A 175 -15.91 -9.35 8.59
C ALA A 175 -14.49 -9.13 9.12
N GLY A 176 -13.53 -8.80 8.25
CA GLY A 176 -12.14 -8.50 8.62
C GLY A 176 -11.99 -7.32 9.59
N THR A 177 -12.95 -6.39 9.59
CA THR A 177 -12.92 -5.20 10.47
C THR A 177 -13.57 -5.43 11.84
N ASN A 178 -14.19 -6.59 12.08
CA ASN A 178 -14.81 -6.87 13.37
C ASN A 178 -13.76 -7.27 14.41
N SER A 179 -13.77 -6.59 15.56
CA SER A 179 -12.92 -6.93 16.70
C SER A 179 -13.19 -8.34 17.21
N ARG A 180 -14.44 -8.80 17.14
CA ARG A 180 -14.87 -10.13 17.56
C ARG A 180 -16.17 -10.56 16.88
N ILE A 181 -16.22 -11.80 16.43
CA ILE A 181 -17.40 -12.45 15.85
C ILE A 181 -17.76 -13.62 16.78
N GLU A 182 -18.85 -13.46 17.54
CA GLU A 182 -19.28 -14.44 18.56
C GLU A 182 -20.16 -15.55 17.99
N ASN A 183 -20.73 -15.34 16.81
CA ASN A 183 -21.69 -16.21 16.16
C ASN A 183 -21.13 -16.92 14.92
N TYR A 184 -19.80 -17.08 14.81
CA TYR A 184 -19.19 -17.82 13.71
C TYR A 184 -19.13 -19.32 14.03
N LEU A 185 -19.85 -20.12 13.25
CA LEU A 185 -19.89 -21.58 13.39
C LEU A 185 -18.48 -22.19 13.32
N GLY A 186 -18.17 -23.10 14.23
CA GLY A 186 -16.84 -23.71 14.37
C GLY A 186 -15.91 -23.00 15.35
N PHE A 187 -16.28 -21.81 15.86
CA PHE A 187 -15.51 -21.05 16.84
C PHE A 187 -16.37 -20.72 18.07
N PRO A 188 -16.63 -21.69 18.98
CA PRO A 188 -17.52 -21.50 20.13
C PRO A 188 -17.02 -20.46 21.14
N ALA A 189 -15.72 -20.18 21.15
CA ALA A 189 -15.15 -19.10 21.95
C ALA A 189 -15.26 -17.72 21.26
N GLY A 190 -15.76 -17.64 20.01
CA GLY A 190 -15.66 -16.49 19.12
C GLY A 190 -14.30 -16.38 18.43
N ILE A 191 -14.26 -15.73 17.27
CA ILE A 191 -13.04 -15.48 16.46
C ILE A 191 -12.96 -14.00 16.08
N SER A 192 -11.76 -13.41 15.98
CA SER A 192 -11.64 -12.04 15.47
C SER A 192 -11.79 -11.98 13.95
N GLY A 193 -12.22 -10.83 13.44
CA GLY A 193 -12.31 -10.59 12.00
C GLY A 193 -10.97 -10.77 11.28
N ALA A 194 -9.89 -10.28 11.88
CA ALA A 194 -8.54 -10.41 11.36
C ALA A 194 -8.06 -11.87 11.27
N GLU A 195 -8.36 -12.70 12.28
CA GLU A 195 -8.04 -14.13 12.26
C GLU A 195 -8.85 -14.87 11.20
N LEU A 196 -10.12 -14.51 11.02
CA LEU A 196 -11.00 -15.11 10.02
C LEU A 196 -10.59 -14.74 8.58
N ALA A 197 -10.10 -13.51 8.40
CA ALA A 197 -9.67 -12.97 7.10
C ALA A 197 -8.26 -13.40 6.69
N ARG A 198 -7.52 -14.06 7.59
CA ARG A 198 -6.13 -14.42 7.33
C ARG A 198 -6.06 -15.52 6.26
N PRO A 199 -5.28 -15.34 5.18
CA PRO A 199 -5.01 -16.42 4.24
C PRO A 199 -4.40 -17.63 4.97
N LEU A 200 -4.78 -18.83 4.56
CA LEU A 200 -4.21 -20.10 5.05
C LEU A 200 -2.76 -20.28 4.60
#